data_AF-A0A1Y1XR27-F1
#
_entry.id   AF-A0A1Y1XR27-F1
#
_cell.length_a   1.000
_cell.length_b   1.000
_cell.length_c   1.000
_cell.angle_alpha   90.00
_cell.angle_beta   90.00
_cell.angle_gamma   90.00
#
_symmetry.space_group_name_H-M   'P 1'
#
loop_
_entity.id
_entity.type
_entity.pdbx_description
1 polymer ?
#
loop_
_entity_poly.entity_id
_entity_poly.type
_entity_poly.pdbx_seq_one_letter_code
_entity_poly.pdbx_strand_id
1 'polypeptide(L)'
;MYFKNLLKVLLSASTLSIVLADDCKDIKDYLKKKHKNINVEDNIQYCNINDNGKITDIGIRSVTITEEDVNKILSYSTIERLEFYCGLIKSSNSDSGPVFSNYEQFPSAISNMPNLKKLNFEYDGFREHEKYEIDRGLLRLSNTVEKLTFSGVEFSSYNFEEIGTLRNLNSLIIYNSSRDTDEKNMFEPLKNLNELKTLVINDFHHFKLTEIPPFVFSLSKLEILTITGHELKTIPNELANLSNLEGLNLSYNHINSELPESLNNLTKLNFIDFTDNQNLFGKILTNPTLKECYYEPSYNLCQEKEMKCLQVKFRNCINDNDNISTNKRCGEGIGSCPMGKCCSKYGWCGISEKHCLPSNGCQSKFGECSMEYLVSSNGKCGPNNGRCPYGQCCSKYGWCGTSEKYCLIENGCQSEFGDCSNQQFNISNNGKCGEDDGNCPTGECCSKYGWCGISEKHCLIDQGCQSEFGQCKTKTTIPISYNGQCGKEYGKCPSSQCCSKYGWCGTSDKYCNEGCQGLYGTCQ
;
A
#
# COMPACT_ATOMS: atom_id res chain seq x y z
N MET A 1 74.37 -37.96 1.61
CA MET A 1 73.58 -38.25 2.83
C MET A 1 73.69 -37.07 3.81
N TYR A 2 73.35 -35.84 3.38
CA TYR A 2 73.43 -34.62 4.19
C TYR A 2 72.43 -33.61 3.64
N PHE A 3 71.17 -33.64 4.11
CA PHE A 3 70.19 -32.55 3.97
C PHE A 3 68.92 -32.86 4.81
N LYS A 4 69.10 -33.35 6.05
CA LYS A 4 67.96 -33.64 6.94
C LYS A 4 68.01 -32.97 8.32
N ASN A 5 68.94 -32.05 8.56
CA ASN A 5 69.13 -31.42 9.88
C ASN A 5 69.26 -29.89 9.88
N LEU A 6 68.79 -29.17 8.85
CA LEU A 6 68.74 -27.69 8.90
C LEU A 6 67.39 -27.10 9.33
N LEU A 7 66.39 -27.92 9.64
CA LEU A 7 65.02 -27.44 9.93
C LEU A 7 64.58 -27.58 11.40
N LYS A 8 65.52 -27.63 12.35
CA LYS A 8 65.21 -27.77 13.79
C LYS A 8 65.84 -26.72 14.72
N VAL A 9 66.48 -25.67 14.19
CA VAL A 9 67.14 -24.63 15.03
C VAL A 9 66.69 -23.19 14.68
N LEU A 10 65.49 -23.01 14.14
CA LEU A 10 64.86 -21.68 14.05
C LEU A 10 63.53 -21.62 14.81
N LEU A 11 63.52 -22.23 16.00
CA LEU A 11 62.52 -21.98 17.05
C LEU A 11 63.03 -20.87 17.99
N SER A 12 63.05 -19.64 17.48
CA SER A 12 62.99 -18.42 18.29
C SER A 12 62.79 -17.21 17.35
N ALA A 13 61.76 -17.27 16.51
CA ALA A 13 61.24 -16.09 15.85
C ALA A 13 59.90 -15.78 16.51
N SER A 14 59.84 -14.62 17.13
CA SER A 14 58.67 -13.95 17.68
C SER A 14 57.35 -14.45 17.12
N THR A 15 56.40 -14.77 17.99
CA THR A 15 54.99 -14.65 17.67
C THR A 15 54.72 -13.18 17.36
N LEU A 16 55.07 -12.71 16.16
CA LEU A 16 54.35 -11.63 15.53
C LEU A 16 52.95 -12.21 15.34
N SER A 17 52.07 -11.95 16.29
CA SER A 17 50.64 -11.96 16.02
C SER A 17 50.47 -11.04 14.82
N ILE A 18 50.30 -11.60 13.62
CA ILE A 18 49.89 -10.83 12.47
C ILE A 18 48.53 -10.28 12.87
N VAL A 19 48.51 -9.02 13.30
CA VAL A 19 47.26 -8.29 13.50
C VAL A 19 46.68 -8.21 12.10
N LEU A 20 45.74 -9.11 11.79
CA LEU A 20 44.97 -9.03 10.56
C LEU A 20 44.32 -7.65 10.55
N ALA A 21 44.35 -6.98 9.40
CA ALA A 21 43.67 -5.70 9.22
C ALA A 21 42.19 -5.90 9.59
N ASP A 22 41.67 -5.03 10.44
CA ASP A 22 40.29 -5.09 10.92
C ASP A 22 39.56 -3.90 10.29
N ASP A 23 38.85 -4.15 9.19
CA ASP A 23 38.14 -3.11 8.45
C ASP A 23 37.14 -2.36 9.36
N CYS A 24 36.53 -3.03 10.34
CA CYS A 24 35.62 -2.41 11.30
C CYS A 24 36.36 -1.43 12.21
N LYS A 25 37.52 -1.84 12.74
CA LYS A 25 38.39 -0.95 13.51
C LYS A 25 38.84 0.25 12.68
N ASP A 26 39.24 0.02 11.42
CA ASP A 26 39.69 1.07 10.51
C ASP A 26 38.58 2.11 10.24
N ILE A 27 37.34 1.67 10.08
CA ILE A 27 36.16 2.55 9.97
C ILE A 27 35.96 3.38 11.24
N LYS A 28 35.99 2.74 12.42
CA LYS A 28 35.80 3.44 13.70
C LYS A 28 36.92 4.46 13.95
N ASP A 29 38.15 4.12 13.62
CA ASP A 29 39.33 4.99 13.78
C ASP A 29 39.30 6.16 12.77
N TYR A 30 38.85 5.92 11.53
CA TYR A 30 38.61 6.98 10.54
C TYR A 30 37.60 8.01 11.07
N LEU A 31 36.46 7.56 11.58
CA LEU A 31 35.41 8.44 12.09
C LEU A 31 35.90 9.27 13.29
N LYS A 32 36.56 8.64 14.27
CA LYS A 32 37.14 9.34 15.44
C LYS A 32 38.20 10.37 15.05
N LYS A 33 39.00 10.06 14.03
CA LYS A 33 40.05 10.97 13.55
C LYS A 33 39.46 12.19 12.83
N LYS A 34 38.42 11.98 12.02
CA LYS A 34 37.78 13.04 11.23
C LYS A 34 36.91 13.96 12.11
N HIS A 35 36.20 13.38 13.07
CA HIS A 35 35.24 14.09 13.92
C HIS A 35 35.71 14.13 15.37
N LYS A 36 36.07 15.32 15.88
CA LYS A 36 36.72 15.49 17.20
C LYS A 36 35.91 14.96 18.39
N ASN A 37 34.58 14.87 18.30
CA ASN A 37 33.67 14.45 19.38
C ASN A 37 32.58 13.47 18.91
N ILE A 38 32.85 12.65 17.88
CA ILE A 38 31.84 11.69 17.41
C ILE A 38 31.61 10.57 18.42
N ASN A 39 30.34 10.28 18.69
CA ASN A 39 29.96 9.00 19.28
C ASN A 39 29.78 7.98 18.15
N VAL A 40 30.76 7.11 17.98
CA VAL A 40 30.76 6.13 16.87
C VAL A 40 29.60 5.15 17.00
N GLU A 41 29.22 4.77 18.21
CA GLU A 41 28.15 3.78 18.43
C GLU A 41 26.75 4.35 18.11
N ASP A 42 26.60 5.68 18.11
CA ASP A 42 25.37 6.32 17.61
C ASP A 42 25.27 6.21 16.09
N ASN A 43 26.39 6.01 15.39
CA ASN A 43 26.45 5.99 13.92
C ASN A 43 26.67 4.61 13.31
N ILE A 44 27.38 3.73 14.01
CA ILE A 44 27.67 2.35 13.57
C ILE A 44 27.01 1.41 14.58
N GLN A 45 25.83 0.90 14.23
CA GLN A 45 25.02 0.05 15.11
C GLN A 45 25.66 -1.33 15.31
N TYR A 46 26.22 -1.89 14.23
CA TYR A 46 27.01 -3.11 14.27
C TYR A 46 27.99 -3.12 13.11
N CYS A 47 29.07 -3.88 13.25
CA CYS A 47 30.08 -4.09 12.21
C CYS A 47 30.70 -5.47 12.41
N ASN A 48 30.58 -6.35 11.41
CA ASN A 48 31.12 -7.70 11.45
C ASN A 48 32.14 -7.91 10.33
N ILE A 49 33.16 -8.71 10.63
CA ILE A 49 34.25 -9.08 9.73
C ILE A 49 34.31 -10.60 9.53
N ASN A 50 34.84 -11.02 8.39
CA ASN A 50 35.21 -12.42 8.15
C ASN A 50 36.57 -12.78 8.77
N ASP A 51 36.98 -14.04 8.63
CA ASP A 51 38.25 -14.57 9.16
C ASP A 51 39.50 -13.86 8.60
N ASN A 52 39.38 -13.15 7.47
CA ASN A 52 40.46 -12.36 6.88
C ASN A 52 40.46 -10.90 7.35
N GLY A 53 39.59 -10.54 8.30
CA GLY A 53 39.44 -9.19 8.83
C GLY A 53 38.71 -8.22 7.91
N LYS A 54 38.02 -8.74 6.88
CA LYS A 54 37.25 -7.94 5.92
C LYS A 54 35.80 -7.79 6.32
N ILE A 55 35.28 -6.58 6.22
CA ILE A 55 33.90 -6.28 6.61
C ILE A 55 32.90 -7.01 5.71
N THR A 56 31.94 -7.69 6.33
CA THR A 56 30.84 -8.39 5.66
C THR A 56 29.50 -7.77 5.95
N ASP A 57 29.33 -7.19 7.14
CA ASP A 57 28.04 -6.70 7.61
C ASP A 57 28.19 -5.39 8.34
N ILE A 58 27.34 -4.42 8.02
CA ILE A 58 27.36 -3.13 8.69
C ILE A 58 25.95 -2.55 8.84
N GLY A 59 25.69 -2.00 10.02
CA GLY A 59 24.51 -1.19 10.31
C GLY A 59 24.94 0.26 10.51
N ILE A 60 24.44 1.16 9.66
CA ILE A 60 24.77 2.58 9.67
C ILE A 60 23.52 3.35 10.09
N ARG A 61 23.65 4.15 11.14
CA ARG A 61 22.67 5.18 11.51
C ARG A 61 23.29 6.53 11.22
N SER A 62 22.69 7.30 10.33
CA SER A 62 23.30 8.52 9.78
C SER A 62 23.20 9.73 10.72
N VAL A 63 23.48 9.54 12.01
CA VAL A 63 23.21 10.54 13.07
C VAL A 63 24.03 11.81 12.87
N THR A 64 25.35 11.67 12.88
CA THR A 64 26.29 12.79 12.79
C THR A 64 27.24 12.70 11.60
N ILE A 65 27.31 11.54 10.95
CA ILE A 65 28.18 11.30 9.79
C ILE A 65 27.63 11.99 8.53
N THR A 66 28.54 12.37 7.62
CA THR A 66 28.19 13.05 6.37
C THR A 66 28.11 12.08 5.19
N GLU A 67 27.63 12.56 4.04
CA GLU A 67 27.66 11.79 2.78
C GLU A 67 29.08 11.27 2.45
N GLU A 68 30.12 12.06 2.69
CA GLU A 68 31.51 11.65 2.43
C GLU A 68 31.93 10.47 3.32
N ASP A 69 31.49 10.48 4.59
CA ASP A 69 31.76 9.39 5.53
C ASP A 69 31.04 8.12 5.12
N VAL A 70 29.76 8.24 4.74
CA VAL A 70 28.94 7.13 4.23
C VAL A 70 29.58 6.56 2.97
N ASN A 71 29.95 7.38 2.00
CA ASN A 71 30.62 6.95 0.78
C ASN A 71 31.97 6.27 1.06
N LYS A 72 32.72 6.74 2.07
CA LYS A 72 33.96 6.08 2.50
C LYS A 72 33.69 4.70 3.10
N ILE A 73 32.67 4.55 3.94
CA ILE A 73 32.29 3.28 4.55
C ILE A 73 31.74 2.30 3.50
N LEU A 74 30.93 2.78 2.57
CA LEU A 74 30.34 1.95 1.50
C LEU A 74 31.34 1.62 0.38
N SER A 75 32.56 2.16 0.42
CA SER A 75 33.63 1.81 -0.52
C SER A 75 34.23 0.42 -0.30
N TYR A 76 33.95 -0.22 0.85
CA TYR A 76 34.39 -1.58 1.13
C TYR A 76 33.56 -2.60 0.34
N SER A 77 34.15 -3.14 -0.73
CA SER A 77 33.47 -4.02 -1.68
C SER A 77 33.08 -5.39 -1.11
N THR A 78 33.56 -5.76 0.07
CA THR A 78 33.27 -7.04 0.74
C THR A 78 31.96 -7.04 1.51
N ILE A 79 31.30 -5.90 1.67
CA ILE A 79 30.01 -5.80 2.37
C ILE A 79 28.96 -6.64 1.62
N GLU A 80 28.37 -7.59 2.34
CA GLU A 80 27.28 -8.46 1.89
C GLU A 80 25.93 -8.09 2.49
N ARG A 81 25.90 -7.52 3.70
CA ARG A 81 24.66 -7.04 4.35
C ARG A 81 24.82 -5.60 4.82
N LEU A 82 23.93 -4.74 4.37
CA LEU A 82 23.86 -3.33 4.75
C LEU A 82 22.50 -3.03 5.36
N GLU A 83 22.50 -2.51 6.58
CA GLU A 83 21.35 -1.80 7.14
C GLU A 83 21.68 -0.31 7.23
N PHE A 84 20.81 0.53 6.68
CA PHE A 84 21.00 1.97 6.62
C PHE A 84 19.76 2.68 7.15
N TYR A 85 19.95 3.43 8.23
CA TYR A 85 18.90 4.15 8.94
C TYR A 85 19.19 5.65 8.90
N CYS A 86 18.23 6.44 8.42
CA CYS A 86 18.31 7.90 8.40
C CYS A 86 16.95 8.55 8.68
N GLY A 87 16.92 9.89 8.72
CA GLY A 87 15.75 10.66 9.14
C GLY A 87 15.79 10.99 10.64
N LEU A 88 14.64 10.91 11.31
CA LEU A 88 14.44 11.27 12.70
C LEU A 88 15.23 10.37 13.66
N ILE A 89 16.03 10.98 14.52
CA ILE A 89 16.86 10.28 15.52
C ILE A 89 16.17 10.32 16.89
N LYS A 90 15.53 11.45 17.22
CA LYS A 90 14.80 11.66 18.47
C LYS A 90 13.52 12.47 18.22
N SER A 91 12.38 11.86 18.56
CA SER A 91 11.08 12.52 18.68
C SER A 91 10.96 13.17 20.08
N SER A 92 10.40 14.37 20.16
CA SER A 92 10.48 15.21 21.37
C SER A 92 9.52 14.79 22.49
N ASN A 93 10.08 14.62 23.70
CA ASN A 93 9.42 14.90 24.99
C ASN A 93 10.08 16.11 25.71
N SER A 94 10.95 16.87 25.04
CA SER A 94 11.75 17.97 25.63
C SER A 94 11.80 19.21 24.73
N ASP A 95 12.04 20.38 25.34
CA ASP A 95 12.07 21.74 24.76
C ASP A 95 13.02 21.96 23.56
N SER A 96 13.77 20.94 23.12
CA SER A 96 14.82 21.02 22.10
C SER A 96 14.37 20.74 20.66
N GLY A 97 13.08 20.39 20.44
CA GLY A 97 12.57 20.03 19.12
C GLY A 97 13.09 18.69 18.57
N PRO A 98 12.64 18.27 17.36
CA PRO A 98 13.10 17.04 16.71
C PRO A 98 14.57 17.13 16.29
N VAL A 99 15.27 15.99 16.38
CA VAL A 99 16.66 15.87 15.92
C VAL A 99 16.73 14.90 14.75
N PHE A 100 17.31 15.36 13.65
CA PHE A 100 17.37 14.70 12.35
C PHE A 100 18.79 14.24 11.99
N SER A 101 18.88 13.33 11.04
CA SER A 101 20.13 12.78 10.53
C SER A 101 20.89 13.81 9.70
N ASN A 102 22.22 13.80 9.80
CA ASN A 102 23.05 14.71 9.00
C ASN A 102 23.06 14.33 7.51
N TYR A 103 22.78 13.08 7.19
CA TYR A 103 22.61 12.62 5.82
C TYR A 103 21.38 11.71 5.71
N GLU A 104 20.40 12.17 4.94
CA GLU A 104 19.02 11.65 4.91
C GLU A 104 18.64 11.00 3.58
N GLN A 105 19.58 10.91 2.65
CA GLN A 105 19.34 10.39 1.32
C GLN A 105 19.74 8.92 1.21
N PHE A 106 19.16 8.22 0.24
CA PHE A 106 19.61 6.92 -0.21
C PHE A 106 21.04 7.04 -0.78
N PRO A 107 22.03 6.35 -0.18
CA PRO A 107 23.41 6.47 -0.64
C PRO A 107 23.59 5.91 -2.06
N SER A 108 23.97 6.77 -3.01
CA SER A 108 24.24 6.36 -4.40
C SER A 108 25.38 5.34 -4.53
N ALA A 109 26.27 5.27 -3.54
CA ALA A 109 27.32 4.25 -3.47
C ALA A 109 26.76 2.81 -3.41
N ILE A 110 25.53 2.61 -2.91
CA ILE A 110 24.89 1.30 -2.80
C ILE A 110 24.72 0.64 -4.17
N SER A 111 24.40 1.42 -5.22
CA SER A 111 24.24 0.90 -6.58
C SER A 111 25.51 0.26 -7.15
N ASN A 112 26.69 0.58 -6.59
CA ASN A 112 27.98 0.07 -7.05
C ASN A 112 28.55 -1.07 -6.20
N MET A 113 27.82 -1.57 -5.20
CA MET A 113 28.30 -2.62 -4.29
C MET A 113 28.21 -4.01 -4.95
N PRO A 114 29.34 -4.65 -5.30
CA PRO A 114 29.31 -5.86 -6.13
C PRO A 114 28.85 -7.11 -5.38
N ASN A 115 29.11 -7.18 -4.07
CA ASN A 115 28.84 -8.37 -3.25
C ASN A 115 27.62 -8.24 -2.34
N LEU A 116 26.85 -7.14 -2.47
CA LEU A 116 25.68 -6.89 -1.63
C LEU A 116 24.60 -7.94 -1.87
N LYS A 117 24.23 -8.67 -0.82
CA LYS A 117 23.17 -9.69 -0.84
C LYS A 117 21.91 -9.21 -0.13
N LYS A 118 22.04 -8.41 0.93
CA LYS A 118 20.91 -7.91 1.71
C LYS A 118 21.03 -6.42 1.95
N LEU A 119 19.96 -5.69 1.65
CA LEU A 119 19.83 -4.27 1.93
C LEU A 119 18.56 -4.03 2.74
N ASN A 120 18.72 -3.37 3.88
CA ASN A 120 17.63 -2.72 4.60
C ASN A 120 17.87 -1.21 4.55
N PHE A 121 16.92 -0.46 4.02
CA PHE A 121 16.94 1.00 4.03
C PHE A 121 15.71 1.50 4.75
N GLU A 122 15.92 2.26 5.81
CA GLU A 122 14.87 2.83 6.65
C GLU A 122 15.04 4.34 6.74
N TYR A 123 14.00 5.05 6.32
CA TYR A 123 13.86 6.48 6.47
C TYR A 123 12.76 6.77 7.49
N ASP A 124 13.10 7.45 8.58
CA ASP A 124 12.13 7.91 9.58
C ASP A 124 11.78 9.39 9.34
N GLY A 125 10.62 9.67 8.74
CA GLY A 125 10.18 11.05 8.48
C GLY A 125 9.54 11.68 9.73
N PHE A 126 9.87 12.94 10.04
CA PHE A 126 9.14 13.69 11.08
C PHE A 126 7.90 14.34 10.45
N ARG A 127 6.74 13.73 10.68
CA ARG A 127 5.39 14.05 10.13
C ARG A 127 5.11 13.29 8.83
N GLU A 128 3.84 12.92 8.65
CA GLU A 128 3.23 12.24 7.49
C GLU A 128 3.41 12.96 6.12
N HIS A 129 4.20 14.05 6.07
CA HIS A 129 4.33 14.95 4.92
C HIS A 129 5.78 15.20 4.47
N GLU A 130 6.80 14.81 5.24
CA GLU A 130 8.21 14.87 4.81
C GLU A 130 8.60 13.49 4.26
N LYS A 131 8.28 13.29 2.98
CA LYS A 131 8.43 12.04 2.25
C LYS A 131 9.77 12.02 1.53
N TYR A 132 10.49 10.90 1.62
CA TYR A 132 11.74 10.70 0.87
C TYR A 132 11.48 9.83 -0.38
N GLU A 133 11.47 10.46 -1.56
CA GLU A 133 11.44 9.76 -2.85
C GLU A 133 12.87 9.32 -3.22
N ILE A 134 13.05 8.05 -3.58
CA ILE A 134 14.35 7.56 -4.06
C ILE A 134 14.51 7.98 -5.52
N ASP A 135 15.50 8.83 -5.80
CA ASP A 135 15.78 9.32 -7.16
C ASP A 135 15.99 8.18 -8.18
N ARG A 136 15.57 8.44 -9.41
CA ARG A 136 15.74 7.52 -10.55
C ARG A 136 17.21 7.17 -10.76
N GLY A 137 17.50 5.88 -10.94
CA GLY A 137 18.85 5.38 -11.18
C GLY A 137 19.52 4.78 -9.94
N LEU A 138 19.03 5.11 -8.74
CA LEU A 138 19.67 4.69 -7.49
C LEU A 138 19.38 3.23 -7.12
N LEU A 139 18.30 2.63 -7.64
CA LEU A 139 17.94 1.23 -7.37
C LEU A 139 18.44 0.25 -8.43
N ARG A 140 19.40 0.68 -9.27
CA ARG A 140 20.14 -0.19 -10.20
C ARG A 140 21.19 -1.02 -9.45
N LEU A 141 20.71 -1.87 -8.55
CA LEU A 141 21.55 -2.69 -7.69
C LEU A 141 22.16 -3.87 -8.46
N SER A 142 23.22 -4.44 -7.90
CA SER A 142 23.80 -5.68 -8.41
C SER A 142 22.79 -6.83 -8.34
N ASN A 143 22.84 -7.75 -9.30
CA ASN A 143 22.05 -8.98 -9.27
C ASN A 143 22.47 -9.96 -8.16
N THR A 144 23.50 -9.64 -7.36
CA THR A 144 23.82 -10.40 -6.13
C THR A 144 22.80 -10.18 -5.02
N VAL A 145 21.95 -9.15 -5.12
CA VAL A 145 20.94 -8.85 -4.12
C VAL A 145 19.86 -9.93 -4.09
N GLU A 146 19.70 -10.52 -2.92
CA GLU A 146 18.75 -11.59 -2.59
C GLU A 146 17.58 -11.07 -1.76
N LYS A 147 17.83 -10.08 -0.88
CA LYS A 147 16.81 -9.50 0.01
C LYS A 147 16.85 -7.98 -0.01
N LEU A 148 15.68 -7.38 -0.23
CA LEU A 148 15.44 -5.95 -0.13
C LEU A 148 14.39 -5.66 0.92
N THR A 149 14.68 -4.68 1.77
CA THR A 149 13.75 -4.14 2.75
C THR A 149 13.83 -2.62 2.68
N PHE A 150 12.66 -2.00 2.53
CA PHE A 150 12.51 -0.56 2.48
C PHE A 150 11.43 -0.14 3.46
N SER A 151 11.70 0.90 4.23
CA SER A 151 10.77 1.48 5.20
C SER A 151 10.77 3.01 5.10
N GLY A 152 9.59 3.61 5.08
CA GLY A 152 9.41 5.06 5.08
C GLY A 152 9.86 5.80 3.81
N VAL A 153 9.99 5.12 2.67
CA VAL A 153 10.43 5.72 1.39
C VAL A 153 9.33 5.76 0.36
N GLU A 154 9.15 6.85 -0.38
CA GLU A 154 8.19 6.84 -1.47
C GLU A 154 8.77 6.23 -2.74
N PHE A 155 8.09 5.20 -3.24
CA PHE A 155 8.37 4.64 -4.55
C PHE A 155 7.52 5.29 -5.65
N SER A 156 8.15 5.37 -6.81
CA SER A 156 7.55 5.66 -8.10
C SER A 156 7.55 4.41 -8.99
N SER A 157 6.90 4.50 -10.16
CA SER A 157 6.98 3.48 -11.20
C SER A 157 8.40 3.16 -11.66
N TYR A 158 9.30 4.16 -11.76
CA TYR A 158 10.69 3.90 -12.19
C TYR A 158 11.49 3.13 -11.13
N ASN A 159 11.18 3.29 -9.84
CA ASN A 159 11.84 2.51 -8.79
C ASN A 159 11.48 1.02 -8.91
N PHE A 160 10.22 0.71 -9.18
CA PHE A 160 9.79 -0.67 -9.39
C PHE A 160 10.31 -1.27 -10.70
N GLU A 161 10.49 -0.46 -11.75
CA GLU A 161 11.21 -0.89 -12.97
C GLU A 161 12.63 -1.36 -12.63
N GLU A 162 13.36 -0.62 -11.79
CA GLU A 162 14.72 -0.95 -11.38
C GLU A 162 14.75 -2.20 -10.48
N ILE A 163 13.86 -2.28 -9.48
CA ILE A 163 13.73 -3.47 -8.62
C ILE A 163 13.36 -4.70 -9.46
N GLY A 164 12.48 -4.55 -10.45
CA GLY A 164 12.04 -5.62 -11.36
C GLY A 164 13.17 -6.22 -12.22
N THR A 165 14.35 -5.60 -12.25
CA THR A 165 15.54 -6.15 -12.92
C THR A 165 16.30 -7.20 -12.10
N LEU A 166 16.07 -7.26 -10.78
CA LEU A 166 16.85 -8.06 -9.83
C LEU A 166 16.45 -9.54 -9.85
N ARG A 167 17.14 -10.33 -10.68
CA ARG A 167 16.71 -11.72 -10.98
C ARG A 167 16.91 -12.72 -9.85
N ASN A 168 17.79 -12.43 -8.90
CA ASN A 168 18.05 -13.30 -7.74
C ASN A 168 17.28 -12.87 -6.49
N LEU A 169 16.43 -11.84 -6.59
CA LEU A 169 15.68 -11.34 -5.46
C LEU A 169 14.67 -12.40 -4.99
N ASN A 170 14.86 -12.89 -3.77
CA ASN A 170 13.99 -13.88 -3.14
C ASN A 170 13.07 -13.28 -2.08
N SER A 171 13.40 -12.09 -1.55
CA SER A 171 12.60 -11.41 -0.53
C SER A 171 12.52 -9.92 -0.83
N LEU A 172 11.30 -9.40 -0.98
CA LEU A 172 11.01 -7.98 -1.12
C LEU A 172 10.03 -7.57 -0.02
N ILE A 173 10.44 -6.60 0.79
CA ILE A 173 9.69 -6.11 1.94
C ILE A 173 9.60 -4.59 1.83
N ILE A 174 8.38 -4.07 1.89
CA ILE A 174 8.08 -2.64 1.71
C ILE A 174 7.14 -2.23 2.86
N TYR A 175 7.60 -1.29 3.69
CA TYR A 175 6.87 -0.74 4.84
C TYR A 175 6.65 0.76 4.67
N ASN A 176 5.42 1.26 4.84
CA ASN A 176 5.11 2.70 4.89
C ASN A 176 5.76 3.49 3.74
N SER A 177 5.71 2.94 2.52
CA SER A 177 6.63 3.32 1.45
C SER A 177 5.94 3.59 0.10
N SER A 178 4.69 4.05 0.10
CA SER A 178 3.96 4.20 -1.16
C SER A 178 3.31 5.57 -1.30
N ARG A 179 3.44 6.10 -2.52
CA ARG A 179 2.98 7.41 -2.95
C ARG A 179 1.48 7.37 -3.26
N ASP A 180 0.78 8.44 -2.93
CA ASP A 180 -0.61 8.68 -3.33
C ASP A 180 -0.63 9.04 -4.83
N THR A 181 -0.69 8.03 -5.70
CA THR A 181 -0.96 8.22 -7.12
C THR A 181 -1.94 7.17 -7.64
N ASP A 182 -2.88 7.61 -8.46
CA ASP A 182 -3.84 6.79 -9.23
C ASP A 182 -3.17 5.85 -10.27
N GLU A 183 -1.89 5.51 -10.12
CA GLU A 183 -1.14 4.67 -11.06
C GLU A 183 -1.46 3.18 -10.85
N LYS A 184 -2.58 2.75 -11.44
CA LYS A 184 -3.12 1.38 -11.40
C LYS A 184 -2.13 0.24 -11.76
N ASN A 185 -0.92 0.55 -12.22
CA ASN A 185 0.07 -0.42 -12.71
C ASN A 185 1.50 -0.19 -12.18
N MET A 186 1.68 0.59 -11.11
CA MET A 186 3.02 0.93 -10.60
C MET A 186 3.87 -0.32 -10.27
N PHE A 187 3.25 -1.40 -9.78
CA PHE A 187 3.93 -2.64 -9.42
C PHE A 187 4.10 -3.65 -10.57
N GLU A 188 3.56 -3.39 -11.76
CA GLU A 188 3.64 -4.32 -12.91
C GLU A 188 5.06 -4.82 -13.22
N PRO A 189 6.14 -4.01 -13.13
CA PRO A 189 7.49 -4.50 -13.37
C PRO A 189 7.93 -5.64 -12.45
N LEU A 190 7.34 -5.77 -11.26
CA LEU A 190 7.67 -6.80 -10.27
C LEU A 190 7.27 -8.21 -10.68
N LYS A 191 6.42 -8.38 -11.71
CA LYS A 191 6.12 -9.71 -12.28
C LYS A 191 7.34 -10.47 -12.79
N ASN A 192 8.44 -9.77 -13.02
CA ASN A 192 9.70 -10.32 -13.53
C ASN A 192 10.55 -11.02 -12.45
N LEU A 193 10.15 -10.90 -11.17
CA LEU A 193 10.86 -11.45 -10.01
C LEU A 193 10.52 -12.92 -9.79
N ASN A 194 10.89 -13.77 -10.73
CA ASN A 194 10.50 -15.18 -10.75
C ASN A 194 11.08 -16.02 -9.59
N GLU A 195 12.12 -15.53 -8.92
CA GLU A 195 12.73 -16.18 -7.74
C GLU A 195 12.14 -15.71 -6.41
N LEU A 196 11.15 -14.79 -6.44
CA LEU A 196 10.58 -14.22 -5.23
C LEU A 196 9.80 -15.26 -4.43
N LYS A 197 10.22 -15.44 -3.18
CA LYS A 197 9.61 -16.33 -2.18
C LYS A 197 8.84 -15.56 -1.12
N THR A 198 9.26 -14.34 -0.82
CA THR A 198 8.62 -13.50 0.20
C THR A 198 8.29 -12.15 -0.38
N LEU A 199 7.02 -11.77 -0.33
CA LEU A 199 6.53 -10.45 -0.67
C LEU A 199 5.74 -9.90 0.53
N VAL A 200 6.22 -8.79 1.07
CA VAL A 200 5.53 -8.04 2.13
C VAL A 200 5.32 -6.62 1.65
N ILE A 201 4.06 -6.21 1.60
CA ILE A 201 3.65 -4.84 1.34
C ILE A 201 2.77 -4.41 2.52
N ASN A 202 3.24 -3.47 3.31
CA ASN A 202 2.55 -3.01 4.49
C ASN A 202 2.63 -1.49 4.53
N ASP A 203 1.48 -0.82 4.59
CA ASP A 203 1.38 0.64 4.67
C ASP A 203 0.11 0.99 5.42
N PHE A 204 0.21 1.78 6.49
CA PHE A 204 -0.95 2.17 7.31
C PHE A 204 -1.36 3.63 7.13
N HIS A 205 -0.59 4.42 6.40
CA HIS A 205 -0.70 5.87 6.49
C HIS A 205 -0.93 6.54 5.13
N HIS A 206 -0.45 5.98 4.02
CA HIS A 206 -0.20 6.81 2.83
C HIS A 206 -0.74 6.23 1.52
N PHE A 207 -0.77 4.90 1.36
CA PHE A 207 -1.27 4.27 0.14
C PHE A 207 -2.26 3.16 0.39
N LYS A 208 -3.28 3.10 -0.46
CA LYS A 208 -4.43 2.23 -0.26
C LYS A 208 -4.61 1.36 -1.49
N LEU A 209 -3.95 0.20 -1.50
CA LEU A 209 -4.34 -0.88 -2.41
C LEU A 209 -5.82 -1.21 -2.16
N THR A 210 -6.65 -1.10 -3.20
CA THR A 210 -8.06 -1.51 -3.14
C THR A 210 -8.29 -2.93 -3.62
N GLU A 211 -7.31 -3.48 -4.35
CA GLU A 211 -7.26 -4.84 -4.86
C GLU A 211 -5.84 -5.39 -4.77
N ILE A 212 -5.71 -6.72 -4.67
CA ILE A 212 -4.40 -7.38 -4.73
C ILE A 212 -3.86 -7.20 -6.17
N PRO A 213 -2.68 -6.59 -6.36
CA PRO A 213 -2.16 -6.33 -7.70
C PRO A 213 -2.01 -7.61 -8.54
N PRO A 214 -2.45 -7.64 -9.82
CA PRO A 214 -2.45 -8.84 -10.65
C PRO A 214 -1.08 -9.52 -10.82
N PHE A 215 0.02 -8.76 -10.77
CA PHE A 215 1.37 -9.31 -10.87
C PHE A 215 1.65 -10.38 -9.80
N VAL A 216 1.05 -10.25 -8.61
CA VAL A 216 1.23 -11.18 -7.49
C VAL A 216 0.92 -12.61 -7.92
N PHE A 217 -0.15 -12.81 -8.70
CA PHE A 217 -0.60 -14.14 -9.14
C PHE A 217 0.35 -14.82 -10.14
N SER A 218 1.35 -14.09 -10.66
CA SER A 218 2.37 -14.62 -11.57
C SER A 218 3.60 -15.17 -10.83
N LEU A 219 3.75 -14.89 -9.54
CA LEU A 219 4.91 -15.25 -8.72
C LEU A 219 4.84 -16.72 -8.26
N SER A 220 5.08 -17.64 -9.18
CA SER A 220 4.91 -19.09 -8.94
C SER A 220 5.74 -19.69 -7.81
N LYS A 221 6.85 -19.04 -7.39
CA LYS A 221 7.72 -19.47 -6.28
C LYS A 221 7.38 -18.82 -4.94
N LEU A 222 6.33 -17.98 -4.88
CA LEU A 222 5.97 -17.26 -3.68
C LEU A 222 5.51 -18.22 -2.58
N GLU A 223 6.18 -18.14 -1.43
CA GLU A 223 5.95 -18.94 -0.22
C GLU A 223 5.22 -18.09 0.84
N ILE A 224 5.49 -16.78 0.91
CA ILE A 224 4.89 -15.87 1.89
C ILE A 224 4.37 -14.63 1.17
N LEU A 225 3.09 -14.33 1.37
CA LEU A 225 2.44 -13.11 0.94
C LEU A 225 1.82 -12.38 2.13
N THR A 226 2.26 -11.16 2.37
CA THR A 226 1.67 -10.25 3.36
C THR A 226 1.27 -8.95 2.66
N ILE A 227 -0.01 -8.60 2.71
CA ILE A 227 -0.53 -7.30 2.27
C ILE A 227 -1.44 -6.76 3.37
N THR A 228 -0.95 -5.82 4.18
CA THR A 228 -1.64 -5.35 5.40
C THR A 228 -1.66 -3.82 5.49
N GLY A 229 -2.68 -3.25 6.13
CA GLY A 229 -2.81 -1.79 6.32
C GLY A 229 -3.50 -1.06 5.16
N HIS A 230 -4.01 -1.76 4.15
CA HIS A 230 -4.58 -1.15 2.94
C HIS A 230 -6.13 -1.16 2.93
N GLU A 231 -6.74 -0.88 1.77
CA GLU A 231 -8.19 -0.87 1.55
C GLU A 231 -8.66 -2.03 0.67
N LEU A 232 -7.99 -3.18 0.75
CA LEU A 232 -8.38 -4.35 -0.03
C LEU A 232 -9.83 -4.71 0.25
N LYS A 233 -10.66 -4.84 -0.79
CA LYS A 233 -12.10 -5.10 -0.64
C LYS A 233 -12.48 -6.57 -0.78
N THR A 234 -11.67 -7.35 -1.47
CA THR A 234 -11.98 -8.73 -1.83
C THR A 234 -10.75 -9.63 -1.73
N ILE A 235 -11.00 -10.92 -1.56
CA ILE A 235 -10.00 -11.99 -1.71
C ILE A 235 -10.27 -12.68 -3.06
N PRO A 236 -9.40 -12.54 -4.08
CA PRO A 236 -9.62 -13.12 -5.41
C PRO A 236 -9.32 -14.63 -5.44
N ASN A 237 -9.99 -15.36 -6.34
CA ASN A 237 -9.77 -16.80 -6.56
C ASN A 237 -8.36 -17.09 -7.12
N GLU A 238 -7.77 -16.11 -7.80
CA GLU A 238 -6.47 -16.15 -8.45
C GLU A 238 -5.31 -16.36 -7.46
N LEU A 239 -5.51 -16.09 -6.17
CA LEU A 239 -4.56 -16.47 -5.12
C LEU A 239 -4.28 -17.98 -5.10
N ALA A 240 -5.24 -18.81 -5.53
CA ALA A 240 -5.05 -20.25 -5.65
C ALA A 240 -3.98 -20.65 -6.70
N ASN A 241 -3.54 -19.73 -7.56
CA ASN A 241 -2.44 -19.96 -8.50
C ASN A 241 -1.07 -20.06 -7.80
N LEU A 242 -0.96 -19.54 -6.58
CA LEU A 242 0.28 -19.52 -5.79
C LEU A 242 0.50 -20.87 -5.11
N SER A 243 0.70 -21.94 -5.90
CA SER A 243 0.78 -23.32 -5.41
C SER A 243 1.87 -23.60 -4.37
N ASN A 244 2.87 -22.71 -4.24
CA ASN A 244 3.92 -22.80 -3.23
C ASN A 244 3.63 -22.01 -1.94
N LEU A 245 2.50 -21.31 -1.85
CA LEU A 245 2.18 -20.43 -0.74
C LEU A 245 2.02 -21.21 0.57
N GLU A 246 2.78 -20.80 1.57
CA GLU A 246 2.84 -21.36 2.92
C GLU A 246 2.16 -20.43 3.94
N GLY A 247 2.31 -19.11 3.77
CA GLY A 247 1.70 -18.09 4.62
C GLY A 247 0.99 -17.01 3.83
N LEU A 248 -0.25 -16.70 4.22
CA LEU A 248 -1.05 -15.61 3.66
C LEU A 248 -1.54 -14.70 4.77
N ASN A 249 -1.09 -13.45 4.78
CA ASN A 249 -1.58 -12.43 5.72
C ASN A 249 -2.24 -11.28 4.93
N LEU A 250 -3.55 -11.10 5.14
CA LEU A 250 -4.34 -9.99 4.61
C LEU A 250 -5.05 -9.22 5.74
N SER A 251 -4.53 -9.25 6.97
CA SER A 251 -5.12 -8.51 8.09
C SER A 251 -4.98 -6.99 7.94
N TYR A 252 -5.75 -6.25 8.72
CA TYR A 252 -5.80 -4.78 8.67
C TYR A 252 -6.13 -4.24 7.27
N ASN A 253 -7.19 -4.76 6.66
CA ASN A 253 -7.70 -4.30 5.37
C ASN A 253 -9.20 -3.98 5.47
N HIS A 254 -9.86 -3.76 4.33
CA HIS A 254 -11.29 -3.42 4.25
C HIS A 254 -12.10 -4.53 3.55
N ILE A 255 -11.70 -5.80 3.74
CA ILE A 255 -12.27 -6.92 2.99
C ILE A 255 -13.71 -7.16 3.45
N ASN A 256 -14.62 -7.14 2.48
CA ASN A 256 -16.04 -7.45 2.66
C ASN A 256 -16.52 -8.35 1.53
N SER A 257 -16.13 -9.62 1.59
CA SER A 257 -16.37 -10.60 0.53
C SER A 257 -16.52 -12.01 1.06
N GLU A 258 -17.06 -12.89 0.21
CA GLU A 258 -17.04 -14.33 0.45
C GLU A 258 -15.60 -14.83 0.50
N LEU A 259 -15.27 -15.70 1.46
CA LEU A 259 -13.97 -16.35 1.53
C LEU A 259 -13.88 -17.42 0.42
N PRO A 260 -12.94 -17.33 -0.54
CA PRO A 260 -12.92 -18.25 -1.66
C PRO A 260 -12.54 -19.67 -1.27
N GLU A 261 -13.40 -20.64 -1.58
CA GLU A 261 -13.11 -22.06 -1.35
C GLU A 261 -11.86 -22.55 -2.13
N SER A 262 -11.49 -21.86 -3.22
CA SER A 262 -10.30 -22.16 -4.03
C SER A 262 -8.99 -22.12 -3.24
N LEU A 263 -8.91 -21.34 -2.15
CA LEU A 263 -7.74 -21.32 -1.26
C LEU A 263 -7.51 -22.67 -0.55
N ASN A 264 -8.53 -23.53 -0.48
CA ASN A 264 -8.35 -24.90 0.03
C ASN A 264 -7.46 -25.77 -0.87
N ASN A 265 -7.21 -25.36 -2.12
CA ASN A 265 -6.33 -26.08 -3.04
C ASN A 265 -4.84 -25.82 -2.77
N LEU A 266 -4.49 -24.86 -1.91
CA LEU A 266 -3.12 -24.49 -1.60
C LEU A 266 -2.48 -25.51 -0.64
N THR A 267 -1.99 -26.62 -1.17
CA THR A 267 -1.50 -27.78 -0.39
C THR A 267 -0.33 -27.54 0.57
N LYS A 268 0.30 -26.35 0.54
CA LYS A 268 1.37 -25.97 1.47
C LYS A 268 0.96 -24.91 2.50
N LEU A 269 -0.23 -24.32 2.34
CA LEU A 269 -0.71 -23.21 3.14
C LEU A 269 -0.90 -23.67 4.58
N ASN A 270 -0.10 -23.13 5.49
CA ASN A 270 -0.08 -23.52 6.90
C ASN A 270 -0.39 -22.37 7.86
N PHE A 271 -0.32 -21.12 7.38
CA PHE A 271 -0.65 -19.93 8.13
C PHE A 271 -1.60 -19.03 7.32
N ILE A 272 -2.70 -18.60 7.95
CA ILE A 272 -3.55 -17.53 7.44
C ILE A 272 -3.86 -16.52 8.53
N ASP A 273 -3.86 -15.24 8.16
CA ASP A 273 -4.35 -14.16 8.99
C ASP A 273 -5.26 -13.23 8.19
N PHE A 274 -6.52 -13.17 8.60
CA PHE A 274 -7.57 -12.34 8.02
C PHE A 274 -8.24 -11.43 9.05
N THR A 275 -7.66 -11.22 10.24
CA THR A 275 -8.25 -10.33 11.26
C THR A 275 -8.30 -8.89 10.80
N ASP A 276 -9.00 -8.02 11.54
CA ASP A 276 -9.02 -6.58 11.28
C ASP A 276 -9.43 -6.21 9.84
N ASN A 277 -10.32 -7.02 9.26
CA ASN A 277 -11.09 -6.74 8.04
C ASN A 277 -12.55 -6.39 8.37
N GLN A 278 -13.27 -5.87 7.38
CA GLN A 278 -14.66 -5.44 7.55
C GLN A 278 -15.60 -6.63 7.87
N ASN A 279 -15.72 -7.60 6.97
CA ASN A 279 -16.52 -8.81 7.19
C ASN A 279 -16.23 -9.90 6.14
N LEU A 280 -15.63 -11.01 6.56
CA LEU A 280 -15.58 -12.21 5.71
C LEU A 280 -16.86 -13.03 5.91
N PHE A 281 -17.42 -13.58 4.83
CA PHE A 281 -18.58 -14.46 4.91
C PHE A 281 -18.41 -15.75 4.10
N GLY A 282 -19.27 -16.74 4.35
CA GLY A 282 -19.19 -18.05 3.71
C GLY A 282 -18.62 -19.12 4.67
N LYS A 283 -17.79 -20.00 4.13
CA LYS A 283 -17.20 -21.11 4.89
C LYS A 283 -15.77 -20.79 5.27
N ILE A 284 -15.33 -21.20 6.46
CA ILE A 284 -13.91 -21.17 6.81
C ILE A 284 -13.11 -22.08 5.88
N LEU A 285 -11.80 -21.85 5.79
CA LEU A 285 -10.92 -22.77 5.05
C LEU A 285 -10.82 -24.11 5.80
N THR A 286 -10.91 -25.19 5.02
CA THR A 286 -10.88 -26.57 5.49
C THR A 286 -9.59 -27.30 5.09
N ASN A 287 -8.60 -26.55 4.61
CA ASN A 287 -7.30 -27.04 4.18
C ASN A 287 -6.57 -27.77 5.33
N PRO A 288 -6.24 -29.07 5.19
CA PRO A 288 -5.65 -29.87 6.27
C PRO A 288 -4.22 -29.44 6.66
N THR A 289 -3.51 -28.65 5.84
CA THR A 289 -2.16 -28.18 6.18
C THR A 289 -2.15 -26.94 7.05
N LEU A 290 -3.31 -26.29 7.24
CA LEU A 290 -3.45 -25.13 8.13
C LEU A 290 -3.14 -25.51 9.58
N LYS A 291 -2.15 -24.82 10.15
CA LYS A 291 -1.71 -24.95 11.54
C LYS A 291 -2.15 -23.74 12.37
N GLU A 292 -2.16 -22.57 11.77
CA GLU A 292 -2.54 -21.31 12.40
C GLU A 292 -3.57 -20.58 11.54
N CYS A 293 -4.73 -20.29 12.13
CA CYS A 293 -5.85 -19.64 11.47
C CYS A 293 -6.37 -18.49 12.32
N TYR A 294 -6.14 -17.26 11.87
CA TYR A 294 -6.62 -16.05 12.54
C TYR A 294 -7.79 -15.45 11.75
N TYR A 295 -8.94 -15.39 12.42
CA TYR A 295 -10.19 -14.82 11.93
C TYR A 295 -10.84 -13.99 13.04
N GLU A 296 -11.57 -12.95 12.67
CA GLU A 296 -12.37 -12.20 13.64
C GLU A 296 -13.64 -13.00 14.03
N PRO A 297 -13.96 -13.16 15.32
CA PRO A 297 -15.21 -13.79 15.78
C PRO A 297 -16.49 -13.16 15.24
N SER A 298 -16.45 -11.88 14.85
CA SER A 298 -17.61 -11.14 14.34
C SER A 298 -17.96 -11.46 12.89
N TYR A 299 -17.10 -12.22 12.18
CA TYR A 299 -17.33 -12.57 10.78
C TYR A 299 -18.50 -13.54 10.58
N ASN A 300 -19.21 -13.35 9.46
CA ASN A 300 -20.33 -14.19 9.03
C ASN A 300 -19.85 -15.52 8.40
N LEU A 301 -18.92 -16.19 9.07
CA LEU A 301 -18.34 -17.46 8.66
C LEU A 301 -19.03 -18.64 9.37
N CYS A 302 -19.01 -19.79 8.71
CA CYS A 302 -19.43 -21.05 9.31
C CYS A 302 -18.34 -22.12 9.15
N GLN A 303 -18.36 -23.13 10.03
CA GLN A 303 -17.46 -24.28 9.99
C GLN A 303 -18.17 -25.54 9.50
N GLU A 304 -17.68 -26.16 8.43
CA GLU A 304 -18.19 -27.47 7.96
C GLU A 304 -17.64 -28.63 8.77
N LYS A 305 -16.40 -28.49 9.25
CA LYS A 305 -15.71 -29.46 10.09
C LYS A 305 -14.84 -28.75 11.10
N GLU A 306 -14.55 -29.44 12.19
CA GLU A 306 -13.62 -28.97 13.21
C GLU A 306 -12.21 -28.84 12.62
N MET A 307 -11.59 -27.68 12.82
CA MET A 307 -10.26 -27.35 12.34
C MET A 307 -9.35 -27.06 13.53
N LYS A 308 -8.20 -27.74 13.59
CA LYS A 308 -7.25 -27.62 14.72
C LYS A 308 -6.60 -26.25 14.83
N CYS A 309 -6.52 -25.51 13.73
CA CYS A 309 -5.86 -24.21 13.66
C CYS A 309 -6.70 -23.06 14.23
N LEU A 310 -8.01 -23.27 14.45
CA LEU A 310 -8.93 -22.21 14.86
C LEU A 310 -8.71 -21.82 16.32
N GLN A 311 -8.59 -20.51 16.55
CA GLN A 311 -8.56 -19.94 17.90
C GLN A 311 -9.96 -19.55 18.39
N VAL A 312 -10.92 -19.44 17.47
CA VAL A 312 -12.29 -18.99 17.71
C VAL A 312 -13.28 -20.01 17.15
N LYS A 313 -14.43 -20.20 17.80
CA LYS A 313 -15.43 -21.18 17.37
C LYS A 313 -16.50 -20.53 16.51
N PHE A 314 -16.64 -21.01 15.27
CA PHE A 314 -17.71 -20.57 14.37
C PHE A 314 -18.96 -21.45 14.52
N ARG A 315 -20.10 -20.93 14.08
CA ARG A 315 -21.32 -21.75 13.95
C ARG A 315 -21.07 -22.87 12.93
N ASN A 316 -21.64 -24.05 13.16
CA ASN A 316 -21.59 -25.08 12.13
C ASN A 316 -22.29 -24.57 10.87
N CYS A 317 -21.71 -24.85 9.71
CA CYS A 317 -22.42 -24.64 8.46
C CYS A 317 -23.68 -25.49 8.49
N ILE A 318 -24.79 -24.91 8.05
CA ILE A 318 -26.02 -25.65 7.88
C ILE A 318 -25.77 -26.59 6.70
N ASN A 319 -25.55 -27.87 7.00
CA ASN A 319 -25.18 -28.88 6.00
C ASN A 319 -26.20 -28.90 4.86
N ASP A 320 -25.69 -29.09 3.65
CA ASP A 320 -26.36 -29.25 2.36
C ASP A 320 -27.41 -30.39 2.25
N ASN A 321 -27.92 -30.92 3.38
CA ASN A 321 -29.08 -31.81 3.43
C ASN A 321 -30.41 -31.08 3.69
N ASP A 322 -30.40 -29.78 3.95
CA ASP A 322 -31.61 -28.96 3.92
C ASP A 322 -31.72 -28.24 2.57
N ASN A 323 -32.03 -28.99 1.51
CA ASN A 323 -32.50 -28.53 0.20
C ASN A 323 -32.17 -27.05 -0.09
N ILE A 324 -30.92 -26.62 -0.31
CA ILE A 324 -30.69 -25.21 -0.64
C ILE A 324 -31.20 -24.98 -2.07
N SER A 325 -32.16 -24.08 -2.20
CA SER A 325 -32.86 -23.91 -3.46
C SER A 325 -32.04 -23.11 -4.48
N THR A 326 -31.66 -23.78 -5.55
CA THR A 326 -30.91 -23.22 -6.68
C THR A 326 -31.78 -22.49 -7.71
N ASN A 327 -33.12 -22.58 -7.58
CA ASN A 327 -34.07 -21.98 -8.51
C ASN A 327 -34.82 -20.75 -7.94
N LYS A 328 -34.27 -20.16 -6.87
CA LYS A 328 -34.84 -19.01 -6.12
C LYS A 328 -36.16 -19.31 -5.38
N ARG A 329 -36.61 -20.56 -5.28
CA ARG A 329 -37.78 -20.91 -4.45
C ARG A 329 -37.39 -21.31 -3.03
N CYS A 330 -38.31 -21.43 -2.09
CA CYS A 330 -38.02 -21.94 -0.75
C CYS A 330 -39.31 -22.40 -0.07
N GLY A 331 -39.20 -23.04 1.08
CA GLY A 331 -40.34 -23.55 1.83
C GLY A 331 -40.32 -25.07 1.98
N GLU A 332 -41.30 -25.57 2.71
CA GLU A 332 -41.46 -27.00 3.01
C GLU A 332 -41.51 -27.84 1.71
N GLY A 333 -40.66 -28.88 1.63
CA GLY A 333 -40.52 -29.73 0.45
C GLY A 333 -39.80 -29.11 -0.76
N ILE A 334 -39.44 -27.82 -0.71
CA ILE A 334 -38.65 -27.14 -1.75
C ILE A 334 -37.23 -26.88 -1.28
N GLY A 335 -37.07 -26.28 -0.10
CA GLY A 335 -35.75 -25.89 0.36
C GLY A 335 -35.58 -24.57 1.10
N SER A 336 -34.37 -24.33 1.58
CA SER A 336 -33.94 -23.09 2.21
C SER A 336 -33.26 -22.14 1.22
N CYS A 337 -33.30 -20.85 1.52
CA CYS A 337 -32.61 -19.83 0.73
C CYS A 337 -31.10 -19.83 1.00
N PRO A 338 -30.28 -19.43 0.01
CA PRO A 338 -28.85 -19.21 0.20
C PRO A 338 -28.58 -18.24 1.35
N MET A 339 -27.42 -18.38 2.00
CA MET A 339 -27.02 -17.57 3.16
C MET A 339 -27.15 -16.06 2.88
N GLY A 340 -27.68 -15.30 3.84
CA GLY A 340 -28.00 -13.87 3.69
C GLY A 340 -29.29 -13.55 2.90
N LYS A 341 -30.09 -14.56 2.52
CA LYS A 341 -31.39 -14.36 1.86
C LYS A 341 -32.55 -14.88 2.70
N CYS A 342 -33.68 -14.23 2.56
CA CYS A 342 -34.90 -14.51 3.29
C CYS A 342 -35.87 -15.32 2.44
N CYS A 343 -36.63 -16.19 3.09
CA CYS A 343 -37.70 -16.95 2.43
C CYS A 343 -39.04 -16.27 2.64
N SER A 344 -39.62 -15.69 1.58
CA SER A 344 -40.95 -15.08 1.64
C SER A 344 -42.04 -16.10 1.96
N LYS A 345 -43.21 -15.63 2.43
CA LYS A 345 -44.40 -16.49 2.64
C LYS A 345 -44.87 -17.25 1.40
N TYR A 346 -44.47 -16.81 0.21
CA TYR A 346 -44.83 -17.41 -1.08
C TYR A 346 -43.79 -18.41 -1.59
N GLY A 347 -42.77 -18.70 -0.79
CA GLY A 347 -41.74 -19.67 -1.12
C GLY A 347 -40.78 -19.18 -2.20
N TRP A 348 -40.35 -17.91 -2.09
CA TRP A 348 -39.31 -17.30 -2.91
C TRP A 348 -38.19 -16.74 -2.05
N CYS A 349 -36.96 -16.86 -2.54
CA CYS A 349 -35.76 -16.30 -1.94
C CYS A 349 -35.51 -14.88 -2.41
N GLY A 350 -35.26 -13.98 -1.46
CA GLY A 350 -34.96 -12.59 -1.75
C GLY A 350 -34.46 -11.83 -0.53
N ILE A 351 -34.06 -10.59 -0.76
CA ILE A 351 -33.52 -9.68 0.26
C ILE A 351 -34.43 -8.47 0.48
N SER A 352 -35.67 -8.51 -0.01
CA SER A 352 -36.61 -7.38 0.10
C SER A 352 -37.54 -7.54 1.29
N GLU A 353 -38.17 -6.44 1.70
CA GLU A 353 -39.08 -6.40 2.84
C GLU A 353 -40.18 -7.49 2.77
N LYS A 354 -40.74 -7.71 1.58
CA LYS A 354 -41.74 -8.77 1.33
C LYS A 354 -41.21 -10.20 1.58
N HIS A 355 -39.89 -10.36 1.56
CA HIS A 355 -39.20 -11.62 1.79
C HIS A 355 -38.72 -11.77 3.23
N CYS A 356 -38.20 -10.70 3.85
CA CYS A 356 -37.51 -10.79 5.14
C CYS A 356 -38.35 -10.41 6.35
N LEU A 357 -39.43 -9.64 6.17
CA LEU A 357 -40.20 -9.15 7.33
C LEU A 357 -41.01 -10.29 7.96
N PRO A 358 -40.85 -10.57 9.26
CA PRO A 358 -41.63 -11.59 9.94
C PRO A 358 -43.15 -11.34 9.84
N SER A 359 -43.60 -10.08 9.91
CA SER A 359 -45.03 -9.74 9.77
C SER A 359 -45.58 -9.95 8.34
N ASN A 360 -44.71 -9.98 7.33
CA ASN A 360 -45.06 -10.34 5.95
C ASN A 360 -45.04 -11.86 5.71
N GLY A 361 -44.84 -12.66 6.76
CA GLY A 361 -44.85 -14.11 6.72
C GLY A 361 -43.54 -14.74 6.26
N CYS A 362 -42.41 -14.06 6.48
CA CYS A 362 -41.09 -14.65 6.24
C CYS A 362 -40.97 -16.00 6.96
N GLN A 363 -40.55 -17.03 6.24
CA GLN A 363 -40.44 -18.40 6.75
C GLN A 363 -39.05 -18.61 7.36
N SER A 364 -38.92 -18.37 8.67
CA SER A 364 -37.63 -18.39 9.38
C SER A 364 -36.95 -19.77 9.42
N LYS A 365 -37.71 -20.83 9.14
CA LYS A 365 -37.16 -22.18 8.95
C LYS A 365 -36.41 -22.35 7.63
N PHE A 366 -36.65 -21.48 6.65
CA PHE A 366 -36.15 -21.61 5.27
C PHE A 366 -35.38 -20.38 4.78
N GLY A 367 -35.11 -19.39 5.64
CA GLY A 367 -34.32 -18.20 5.31
C GLY A 367 -34.18 -17.23 6.49
N GLU A 368 -33.31 -16.24 6.35
CA GLU A 368 -32.94 -15.31 7.44
C GLU A 368 -34.00 -14.20 7.64
N CYS A 369 -35.01 -14.45 8.46
CA CYS A 369 -36.09 -13.50 8.72
C CYS A 369 -35.71 -12.43 9.76
N SER A 370 -34.86 -11.47 9.37
CA SER A 370 -34.52 -10.30 10.19
C SER A 370 -34.70 -9.00 9.39
N MET A 371 -35.04 -7.92 10.10
CA MET A 371 -35.17 -6.55 9.58
C MET A 371 -33.82 -5.85 9.37
N GLU A 372 -32.72 -6.41 9.88
CA GLU A 372 -31.40 -5.74 9.87
C GLU A 372 -30.69 -5.74 8.50
N TYR A 373 -31.10 -6.61 7.55
CA TYR A 373 -30.31 -6.89 6.34
C TYR A 373 -30.99 -6.53 5.01
N LEU A 374 -32.07 -5.76 5.03
CA LEU A 374 -32.74 -5.32 3.80
C LEU A 374 -31.88 -4.29 3.07
N VAL A 375 -30.96 -4.69 2.19
CA VAL A 375 -30.15 -3.74 1.39
C VAL A 375 -30.91 -3.35 0.12
N SER A 376 -31.12 -2.04 -0.07
CA SER A 376 -31.79 -1.45 -1.22
C SER A 376 -31.04 -1.74 -2.52
N SER A 377 -31.74 -2.37 -3.47
CA SER A 377 -31.22 -2.65 -4.82
C SER A 377 -31.78 -1.73 -5.91
N ASN A 378 -32.62 -0.76 -5.54
CA ASN A 378 -33.29 0.17 -6.46
C ASN A 378 -33.02 1.65 -6.14
N GLY A 379 -32.08 1.91 -5.23
CA GLY A 379 -31.69 3.25 -4.78
C GLY A 379 -32.67 3.91 -3.82
N LYS A 380 -33.75 3.23 -3.38
CA LYS A 380 -34.71 3.75 -2.39
C LYS A 380 -34.52 3.11 -1.02
N CYS A 381 -34.75 3.84 0.05
CA CYS A 381 -34.62 3.36 1.42
C CYS A 381 -35.79 3.80 2.29
N GLY A 382 -35.87 3.26 3.50
CA GLY A 382 -36.92 3.54 4.47
C GLY A 382 -37.71 2.29 4.86
N PRO A 383 -38.78 2.44 5.66
CA PRO A 383 -39.51 1.34 6.27
C PRO A 383 -39.98 0.27 5.26
N ASN A 384 -40.32 0.71 4.04
CA ASN A 384 -40.82 -0.16 2.97
C ASN A 384 -39.77 -0.54 1.89
N ASN A 385 -38.55 -0.01 1.97
CA ASN A 385 -37.51 -0.20 0.94
C ASN A 385 -36.17 -0.72 1.48
N GLY A 386 -36.02 -0.82 2.80
CA GLY A 386 -34.79 -1.31 3.44
C GLY A 386 -33.73 -0.22 3.66
N ARG A 387 -32.58 -0.65 4.16
CA ARG A 387 -31.37 0.15 4.34
C ARG A 387 -30.65 0.39 3.01
N CYS A 388 -29.90 1.47 2.91
CA CYS A 388 -29.03 1.70 1.76
C CYS A 388 -27.85 0.72 1.70
N PRO A 389 -27.23 0.53 0.52
CA PRO A 389 -25.95 -0.16 0.43
C PRO A 389 -24.92 0.44 1.39
N TYR A 390 -24.08 -0.39 1.97
CA TYR A 390 -23.09 0.01 2.96
C TYR A 390 -22.22 1.19 2.48
N GLY A 391 -22.07 2.23 3.32
CA GLY A 391 -21.40 3.49 2.98
C GLY A 391 -22.31 4.52 2.31
N GLN A 392 -23.60 4.22 2.11
CA GLN A 392 -24.61 5.17 1.63
C GLN A 392 -25.63 5.49 2.71
N CYS A 393 -26.15 6.70 2.63
CA CYS A 393 -27.07 7.27 3.60
C CYS A 393 -28.48 7.32 3.06
N CYS A 394 -29.47 7.21 3.96
CA CYS A 394 -30.86 7.27 3.60
C CYS A 394 -31.43 8.67 3.83
N SER A 395 -31.67 9.43 2.77
CA SER A 395 -32.28 10.77 2.88
C SER A 395 -33.69 10.72 3.48
N LYS A 396 -34.20 11.85 3.99
CA LYS A 396 -35.60 11.97 4.47
C LYS A 396 -36.67 11.63 3.42
N TYR A 397 -36.31 11.63 2.15
CA TYR A 397 -37.19 11.32 1.03
C TYR A 397 -37.15 9.84 0.62
N GLY A 398 -36.42 9.01 1.36
CA GLY A 398 -36.35 7.57 1.11
C GLY A 398 -35.51 7.20 -0.11
N TRP A 399 -34.40 7.91 -0.32
CA TRP A 399 -33.41 7.62 -1.37
C TRP A 399 -32.03 7.43 -0.77
N CYS A 400 -31.26 6.54 -1.39
CA CYS A 400 -29.87 6.24 -1.06
C CYS A 400 -28.90 7.14 -1.81
N GLY A 401 -27.86 7.59 -1.12
CA GLY A 401 -26.81 8.39 -1.71
C GLY A 401 -25.70 8.68 -0.70
N THR A 402 -24.57 9.16 -1.18
CA THR A 402 -23.37 9.41 -0.37
C THR A 402 -23.13 10.89 -0.08
N SER A 403 -23.96 11.80 -0.60
CA SER A 403 -23.79 13.25 -0.40
C SER A 403 -24.49 13.74 0.86
N GLU A 404 -24.13 14.95 1.32
CA GLU A 404 -24.65 15.56 2.55
C GLU A 404 -26.18 15.67 2.61
N LYS A 405 -26.84 15.87 1.46
CA LYS A 405 -28.31 15.85 1.35
C LYS A 405 -28.93 14.52 1.82
N TYR A 406 -28.16 13.44 1.70
CA TYR A 406 -28.55 12.09 2.08
C TYR A 406 -28.04 11.72 3.47
N CYS A 407 -26.84 12.20 3.83
CA CYS A 407 -26.11 11.75 5.02
C CYS A 407 -26.33 12.60 6.27
N LEU A 408 -26.67 13.89 6.16
CA LEU A 408 -26.81 14.75 7.32
C LEU A 408 -28.10 14.50 8.09
N ILE A 409 -27.98 14.31 9.40
CA ILE A 409 -29.13 14.14 10.31
C ILE A 409 -30.05 15.38 10.28
N GLU A 410 -29.50 16.60 10.16
CA GLU A 410 -30.29 17.84 10.03
C GLU A 410 -31.10 17.91 8.73
N ASN A 411 -30.63 17.28 7.65
CA ASN A 411 -31.37 17.13 6.40
C ASN A 411 -32.40 15.99 6.45
N GLY A 412 -32.54 15.35 7.62
CA GLY A 412 -33.46 14.26 7.91
C GLY A 412 -32.96 12.89 7.43
N CYS A 413 -31.64 12.67 7.45
CA CYS A 413 -31.09 11.33 7.23
C CYS A 413 -31.72 10.33 8.22
N GLN A 414 -32.23 9.22 7.69
CA GLN A 414 -32.90 8.18 8.45
C GLN A 414 -31.87 7.12 8.88
N SER A 415 -31.34 7.25 10.10
CA SER A 415 -30.23 6.41 10.63
C SER A 415 -30.58 4.92 10.77
N GLU A 416 -31.86 4.60 10.89
CA GLU A 416 -32.35 3.22 10.85
C GLU A 416 -32.13 2.57 9.46
N PHE A 417 -32.04 3.39 8.40
CA PHE A 417 -32.00 2.94 7.00
C PHE A 417 -30.75 3.38 6.22
N GLY A 418 -29.75 4.02 6.84
CA GLY A 418 -28.48 4.35 6.19
C GLY A 418 -27.45 4.97 7.14
N ASP A 419 -26.22 5.14 6.66
CA ASP A 419 -25.07 5.53 7.49
C ASP A 419 -25.00 7.05 7.71
N CYS A 420 -25.90 7.60 8.54
CA CYS A 420 -26.00 9.04 8.77
C CYS A 420 -24.83 9.63 9.56
N SER A 421 -24.38 10.83 9.18
CA SER A 421 -23.28 11.57 9.82
C SER A 421 -23.76 12.76 10.66
N ASN A 422 -23.09 12.99 11.80
CA ASN A 422 -23.33 14.08 12.76
C ASN A 422 -22.55 15.38 12.42
N GLN A 423 -21.78 15.40 11.33
CA GLN A 423 -20.95 16.56 11.02
C GLN A 423 -21.83 17.67 10.43
N GLN A 424 -22.06 18.71 11.22
CA GLN A 424 -22.64 19.95 10.74
C GLN A 424 -21.58 20.62 9.84
N PHE A 425 -21.66 20.40 8.53
CA PHE A 425 -20.88 21.19 7.58
C PHE A 425 -21.54 22.56 7.51
N ASN A 426 -20.89 23.57 8.09
CA ASN A 426 -21.33 24.96 7.95
C ASN A 426 -21.26 25.30 6.45
N ILE A 427 -22.35 25.13 5.70
CA ILE A 427 -22.43 25.58 4.30
C ILE A 427 -23.01 26.98 4.30
N SER A 428 -22.28 27.90 3.68
CA SER A 428 -22.73 29.26 3.50
C SER A 428 -23.97 29.35 2.61
N ASN A 429 -24.98 30.08 3.10
CA ASN A 429 -26.21 30.40 2.39
C ASN A 429 -26.28 31.87 1.93
N ASN A 430 -25.25 32.66 2.22
CA ASN A 430 -25.17 34.09 1.92
C ASN A 430 -24.19 34.40 0.75
N GLY A 431 -23.56 33.36 0.18
CA GLY A 431 -22.61 33.46 -0.93
C GLY A 431 -21.16 33.73 -0.51
N LYS A 432 -20.87 33.88 0.79
CA LYS A 432 -19.51 34.02 1.34
C LYS A 432 -18.93 32.68 1.76
N CYS A 433 -17.64 32.60 2.06
CA CYS A 433 -17.01 31.39 2.56
C CYS A 433 -15.74 31.71 3.33
N GLY A 434 -15.33 30.81 4.21
CA GLY A 434 -14.16 31.00 5.08
C GLY A 434 -14.43 30.53 6.50
N GLU A 435 -13.48 30.74 7.39
CA GLU A 435 -13.51 30.27 8.79
C GLU A 435 -14.80 30.70 9.54
N ASP A 436 -15.29 31.92 9.28
CA ASP A 436 -16.49 32.48 9.92
C ASP A 436 -17.81 32.19 9.17
N ASP A 437 -17.75 31.98 7.85
CA ASP A 437 -18.93 31.88 6.96
C ASP A 437 -19.19 30.46 6.45
N GLY A 438 -18.24 29.54 6.63
CA GLY A 438 -18.35 28.14 6.25
C GLY A 438 -17.95 27.83 4.79
N ASN A 439 -18.30 26.62 4.34
CA ASN A 439 -18.00 26.05 3.04
C ASN A 439 -18.96 26.54 1.96
N CYS A 440 -18.48 26.61 0.73
CA CYS A 440 -19.31 26.84 -0.43
C CYS A 440 -20.21 25.64 -0.76
N PRO A 441 -21.38 25.88 -1.37
CA PRO A 441 -22.25 24.81 -1.84
C PRO A 441 -21.54 23.82 -2.79
N THR A 442 -22.00 22.57 -2.82
CA THR A 442 -21.40 21.51 -3.65
C THR A 442 -21.28 21.94 -5.12
N GLY A 443 -20.06 21.88 -5.67
CA GLY A 443 -19.76 22.30 -7.04
C GLY A 443 -19.16 23.71 -7.16
N GLU A 444 -19.16 24.49 -6.08
CA GLU A 444 -18.59 25.83 -6.04
C GLU A 444 -17.26 25.89 -5.28
N CYS A 445 -16.48 26.92 -5.59
CA CYS A 445 -15.13 27.13 -5.08
C CYS A 445 -15.10 28.37 -4.21
N CYS A 446 -14.33 28.33 -3.12
CA CYS A 446 -14.14 29.49 -2.26
C CYS A 446 -12.95 30.31 -2.72
N SER A 447 -13.20 31.52 -3.23
CA SER A 447 -12.12 32.43 -3.63
C SER A 447 -11.31 32.93 -2.43
N LYS A 448 -10.08 33.43 -2.65
CA LYS A 448 -9.26 34.07 -1.59
C LYS A 448 -9.91 35.25 -0.87
N TYR A 449 -10.99 35.80 -1.43
CA TYR A 449 -11.71 36.93 -0.87
C TYR A 449 -12.95 36.49 -0.06
N GLY A 450 -13.11 35.18 0.15
CA GLY A 450 -14.20 34.62 0.95
C GLY A 450 -15.55 34.66 0.23
N TRP A 451 -15.57 34.38 -1.07
CA TRP A 451 -16.80 34.31 -1.88
C TRP A 451 -16.88 33.01 -2.66
N CYS A 452 -18.08 32.46 -2.73
CA CYS A 452 -18.41 31.25 -3.48
C CYS A 452 -18.65 31.52 -4.96
N GLY A 453 -18.12 30.66 -5.82
CA GLY A 453 -18.40 30.70 -7.24
C GLY A 453 -17.64 29.65 -8.05
N ILE A 454 -18.00 29.51 -9.31
CA ILE A 454 -17.49 28.43 -10.20
C ILE A 454 -16.45 28.89 -11.23
N SER A 455 -16.10 30.17 -11.24
CA SER A 455 -15.16 30.73 -12.23
C SER A 455 -13.71 30.36 -11.90
N GLU A 456 -12.81 30.44 -12.89
CA GLU A 456 -11.38 30.19 -12.67
C GLU A 456 -10.76 31.07 -11.57
N LYS A 457 -11.23 32.31 -11.40
CA LYS A 457 -10.77 33.20 -10.32
C LYS A 457 -11.18 32.73 -8.92
N HIS A 458 -12.23 31.93 -8.84
CA HIS A 458 -12.71 31.34 -7.59
C HIS A 458 -12.13 29.95 -7.37
N CYS A 459 -11.93 29.20 -8.46
CA CYS A 459 -11.56 27.80 -8.40
C CYS A 459 -10.07 27.53 -8.51
N LEU A 460 -9.27 28.36 -9.19
CA LEU A 460 -7.85 28.06 -9.38
C LEU A 460 -7.06 28.25 -8.09
N ILE A 461 -6.30 27.22 -7.70
CA ILE A 461 -5.41 27.27 -6.53
C ILE A 461 -4.41 28.44 -6.67
N ASP A 462 -3.84 28.65 -7.86
CA ASP A 462 -2.91 29.76 -8.15
C ASP A 462 -3.56 31.16 -8.05
N GLN A 463 -4.89 31.24 -8.00
CA GLN A 463 -5.65 32.47 -7.76
C GLN A 463 -6.07 32.63 -6.29
N GLY A 464 -5.64 31.71 -5.42
CA GLY A 464 -5.88 31.70 -3.99
C GLY A 464 -7.20 31.03 -3.58
N CYS A 465 -7.68 30.06 -4.35
CA CYS A 465 -8.84 29.28 -3.94
C CYS A 465 -8.57 28.58 -2.59
N GLN A 466 -9.49 28.73 -1.63
CA GLN A 466 -9.41 28.18 -0.28
C GLN A 466 -10.03 26.77 -0.27
N SER A 467 -9.19 25.73 -0.35
CA SER A 467 -9.64 24.33 -0.52
C SER A 467 -10.36 23.75 0.69
N GLU A 468 -10.13 24.33 1.88
CA GLU A 468 -10.85 23.97 3.11
C GLU A 468 -12.32 24.39 3.06
N PHE A 469 -12.65 25.41 2.24
CA PHE A 469 -13.98 26.01 2.17
C PHE A 469 -14.64 25.92 0.79
N GLY A 470 -14.04 25.22 -0.18
CA GLY A 470 -14.64 25.02 -1.51
C GLY A 470 -13.80 24.16 -2.46
N GLN A 471 -14.39 23.75 -3.60
CA GLN A 471 -13.80 22.75 -4.50
C GLN A 471 -12.76 23.33 -5.47
N CYS A 472 -11.55 23.60 -4.98
CA CYS A 472 -10.48 24.17 -5.79
C CYS A 472 -9.98 23.23 -6.90
N LYS A 473 -9.55 23.81 -8.01
CA LYS A 473 -9.05 23.16 -9.22
C LYS A 473 -7.61 23.57 -9.46
N THR A 474 -6.76 22.62 -9.81
CA THR A 474 -5.45 22.91 -10.38
C THR A 474 -5.62 23.30 -11.84
N LYS A 475 -4.83 24.27 -12.31
CA LYS A 475 -4.82 24.61 -13.73
C LYS A 475 -4.27 23.40 -14.49
N THR A 476 -5.04 22.84 -15.44
CA THR A 476 -4.56 21.73 -16.30
C THR A 476 -3.27 22.15 -17.00
N THR A 477 -2.15 21.62 -16.53
CA THR A 477 -0.85 21.80 -17.15
C THR A 477 -0.66 20.66 -18.15
N ILE A 478 -0.46 21.03 -19.42
CA ILE A 478 -0.07 20.07 -20.46
C ILE A 478 1.36 19.61 -20.11
N PRO A 479 1.60 18.29 -19.90
CA PRO A 479 2.89 17.77 -19.45
C PRO A 479 3.99 18.07 -20.46
N ILE A 480 5.24 18.24 -20.00
CA ILE A 480 6.38 18.51 -20.88
C ILE A 480 6.90 17.18 -21.44
N SER A 481 7.01 17.10 -22.77
CA SER A 481 7.58 15.96 -23.47
C SER A 481 9.10 16.08 -23.59
N TYR A 482 9.81 15.07 -23.08
CA TYR A 482 11.28 15.01 -23.14
C TYR A 482 11.81 14.01 -24.19
N ASN A 483 10.93 13.29 -24.88
CA ASN A 483 11.31 12.31 -25.92
C ASN A 483 11.45 12.93 -27.33
N GLY A 484 11.30 14.26 -27.45
CA GLY A 484 11.36 15.00 -28.70
C GLY A 484 10.05 15.04 -29.50
N GLN A 485 9.00 14.34 -29.06
CA GLN A 485 7.67 14.38 -29.68
C GLN A 485 6.73 15.33 -28.94
N CYS A 486 5.68 15.81 -29.58
CA CYS A 486 4.70 16.73 -28.97
C CYS A 486 3.32 16.58 -29.60
N GLY A 487 2.28 16.98 -28.86
CA GLY A 487 0.90 16.86 -29.29
C GLY A 487 0.00 16.30 -28.19
N LYS A 488 -1.27 16.06 -28.51
CA LYS A 488 -2.29 15.60 -27.56
C LYS A 488 -1.89 14.37 -26.75
N GLU A 489 -1.14 13.45 -27.35
CA GLU A 489 -0.69 12.20 -26.73
C GLU A 489 0.66 12.31 -26.02
N TYR A 490 1.49 13.29 -26.40
CA TYR A 490 2.89 13.38 -25.95
C TYR A 490 3.16 14.56 -25.02
N GLY A 491 2.26 15.55 -24.98
CA GLY A 491 2.45 16.79 -24.21
C GLY A 491 3.11 17.91 -25.00
N LYS A 492 3.54 18.95 -24.29
CA LYS A 492 4.15 20.16 -24.86
C LYS A 492 5.67 20.04 -24.92
N CYS A 493 6.30 20.71 -25.86
CA CYS A 493 7.74 20.78 -25.94
C CYS A 493 8.36 21.50 -24.73
N PRO A 494 9.63 21.21 -24.41
CA PRO A 494 10.39 21.94 -23.39
C PRO A 494 10.42 23.45 -23.69
N SER A 495 10.65 24.26 -22.66
CA SER A 495 10.60 25.72 -22.77
C SER A 495 11.42 26.23 -23.97
N SER A 496 10.81 27.14 -24.75
CA SER A 496 11.40 27.77 -25.94
C SER A 496 11.54 26.89 -27.18
N GLN A 497 10.86 25.73 -27.23
CA GLN A 497 10.75 24.89 -28.43
C GLN A 497 9.34 24.91 -29.01
N CYS A 498 9.28 24.80 -30.33
CA CYS A 498 8.06 24.75 -31.12
C CYS A 498 7.62 23.30 -31.33
N CYS A 499 6.31 23.08 -31.37
CA CYS A 499 5.75 21.78 -31.73
C CYS A 499 5.32 21.79 -33.20
N SER A 500 6.04 21.08 -34.05
CA SER A 500 5.70 21.01 -35.49
C SER A 500 4.35 20.35 -35.75
N LYS A 501 3.80 20.55 -36.95
CA LYS A 501 2.57 19.86 -37.41
C LYS A 501 2.66 18.33 -37.43
N TYR A 502 3.88 17.79 -37.41
CA TYR A 502 4.15 16.35 -37.39
C TYR A 502 4.40 15.80 -35.98
N GLY A 503 4.22 16.62 -34.94
CA GLY A 503 4.35 16.20 -33.55
C GLY A 503 5.79 16.04 -33.08
N TRP A 504 6.69 16.90 -33.55
CA TRP A 504 8.10 16.94 -33.13
C TRP A 504 8.49 18.30 -32.56
N CYS A 505 9.33 18.28 -31.53
CA CYS A 505 9.90 19.45 -30.88
C CYS A 505 11.17 19.93 -31.59
N GLY A 506 11.29 21.25 -31.76
CA GLY A 506 12.49 21.87 -32.30
C GLY A 506 12.44 23.39 -32.28
N THR A 507 13.56 24.04 -32.60
CA THR A 507 13.72 25.50 -32.51
C THR A 507 13.86 26.19 -33.88
N SER A 508 13.92 25.45 -34.98
CA SER A 508 14.05 26.05 -36.32
C SER A 508 12.69 26.34 -36.96
N ASP A 509 12.68 27.17 -37.99
CA ASP A 509 11.50 27.55 -38.80
C ASP A 509 10.65 26.36 -39.24
N LYS A 510 11.27 25.18 -39.47
CA LYS A 510 10.58 23.93 -39.82
C LYS A 510 9.59 23.45 -38.74
N TYR A 511 9.84 23.82 -37.48
CA TYR A 511 9.01 23.47 -36.32
C TYR A 511 8.12 24.63 -35.88
N CYS A 512 8.59 25.87 -36.06
CA CYS A 512 7.96 27.07 -35.50
C CYS A 512 6.95 27.77 -36.42
N ASN A 513 7.01 27.52 -37.73
CA ASN A 513 6.19 28.23 -38.73
C ASN A 513 4.95 27.41 -39.12
N GLU A 514 4.76 27.12 -40.41
CA GLU A 514 3.48 26.62 -40.94
C GLU A 514 3.04 25.28 -40.30
N GLY A 515 1.94 25.35 -39.54
CA GLY A 515 1.32 24.20 -38.86
C GLY A 515 1.85 23.92 -37.46
N CYS A 516 2.60 24.85 -36.85
CA CYS A 516 3.00 24.73 -35.45
C CYS A 516 1.78 24.61 -34.50
N GLN A 517 1.85 23.68 -33.55
CA GLN A 517 0.79 23.37 -32.60
C GLN A 517 0.96 24.20 -31.31
N GLY A 518 0.36 25.39 -31.25
CA GLY A 518 0.56 26.37 -30.18
C GLY A 518 0.15 25.94 -28.76
N LEU A 519 -0.74 24.94 -28.65
CA LEU A 519 -1.08 24.31 -27.35
C LEU A 519 0.09 23.48 -26.78
N TYR A 520 0.99 23.01 -27.65
CA TYR A 520 2.07 22.09 -27.33
C TYR A 520 3.47 22.68 -27.59
N GLY A 521 3.60 23.97 -27.95
CA GLY A 521 4.91 24.62 -28.18
C GLY A 521 4.78 26.11 -28.52
N THR A 522 5.91 26.82 -28.56
CA THR A 522 5.94 28.28 -28.77
C THR A 522 6.04 28.65 -30.25
N CYS A 523 4.90 28.74 -30.95
CA CYS A 523 4.84 29.09 -32.38
C CYS A 523 5.17 30.56 -32.66
N GLN A 524 5.75 30.86 -33.84
CA GLN A 524 6.15 32.20 -34.27
C GLN A 524 5.12 32.89 -35.17
#